data_AF-E3USX2-F1
#
_entry.id   AF-E3USX2-F1
#
_cell.length_a   1.000
_cell.length_b   1.000
_cell.length_c   1.000
_cell.angle_alpha   90.00
_cell.angle_beta   90.00
_cell.angle_gamma   90.00
#
_symmetry.space_group_name_H-M   'P 1'
#
loop_
_entity.id
_entity.type
_entity.pdbx_description
1 polymer ?
#
loop_
_entity_poly.entity_id
_entity_poly.type
_entity_poly.pdbx_seq_one_letter_code
_entity_poly.pdbx_strand_id
1 'polypeptide(L)'
;MVAFDAGKTTFRTEMYAEYKGGRSKTPGEFKEQMPYIRDLLTGLGVQYYELPNYEADDIIGTLAEKVDKDQFDVVVLSGDRDL
;
A
#
# COMPACT_ATOMS: atom_id res chain seq x y z
N MET A 1 1.24 6.15 9.10
CA MET A 1 0.93 4.71 8.98
C MET A 1 1.38 4.23 7.61
N VAL A 2 1.60 2.92 7.42
CA VAL A 2 2.07 2.34 6.15
C VAL A 2 0.95 1.50 5.53
N ALA A 3 0.64 1.70 4.25
CA ALA A 3 -0.25 0.81 3.52
C ALA A 3 0.56 -0.19 2.69
N PHE A 4 0.12 -1.45 2.67
CA PHE A 4 0.67 -2.50 1.84
C PHE A 4 -0.38 -3.02 0.85
N ASP A 5 0.08 -3.42 -0.34
CA ASP A 5 -0.73 -4.19 -1.27
C ASP A 5 -1.04 -5.58 -0.70
N ALA A 6 -2.32 -5.95 -0.65
CA ALA A 6 -2.77 -7.20 -0.04
C ALA A 6 -2.65 -8.44 -0.94
N GLY A 7 -1.99 -8.35 -2.11
CA GLY A 7 -1.78 -9.48 -3.00
C GLY A 7 -1.81 -9.11 -4.48
N LYS A 8 -2.07 -10.12 -5.32
CA LYS A 8 -2.04 -9.98 -6.79
C LYS A 8 -3.37 -9.52 -7.40
N THR A 9 -4.49 -9.73 -6.71
CA THR A 9 -5.81 -9.44 -7.25
C THR A 9 -6.33 -8.16 -6.61
N THR A 10 -6.57 -7.18 -7.47
CA THR A 10 -7.17 -5.88 -7.17
C THR A 10 -8.37 -5.69 -8.08
N PHE A 11 -9.30 -4.80 -7.72
CA PHE A 11 -10.43 -4.46 -8.60
C PHE A 11 -9.96 -4.10 -10.02
N ARG A 12 -8.80 -3.43 -10.13
CA ARG A 12 -8.21 -3.03 -11.42
C ARG A 12 -7.77 -4.24 -12.25
N THR A 13 -7.13 -5.22 -11.63
CA THR A 13 -6.74 -6.47 -12.33
C THR A 13 -7.93 -7.34 -12.71
N GLU A 14 -9.03 -7.29 -11.94
CA GLU A 14 -10.29 -7.97 -12.29
C GLU A 14 -10.97 -7.32 -13.49
N MET A 15 -10.95 -5.98 -13.55
CA MET A 15 -11.53 -5.22 -14.68
C MET A 15 -10.66 -5.28 -15.95
N TYR A 16 -9.33 -5.34 -15.81
CA TYR A 16 -8.39 -5.41 -16.92
C TYR A 16 -7.18 -6.28 -16.57
N ALA A 17 -7.14 -7.48 -17.15
CA ALA A 17 -6.12 -8.49 -16.83
C ALA A 17 -4.68 -8.08 -17.17
N GLU A 18 -4.49 -7.17 -18.13
CA GLU A 18 -3.17 -6.65 -18.52
C GLU A 18 -2.78 -5.40 -17.73
N TYR A 19 -3.60 -4.95 -16.77
CA TYR A 19 -3.27 -3.85 -15.88
C TYR A 19 -1.94 -4.14 -15.17
N LYS A 20 -0.97 -3.22 -15.31
CA LYS A 20 0.41 -3.37 -14.80
C LYS A 20 1.16 -4.62 -15.34
N GLY A 21 0.69 -5.26 -16.42
CA GLY A 21 1.24 -6.52 -16.95
C GLY A 21 2.69 -6.46 -17.44
N GLY A 22 3.21 -5.27 -17.77
CA GLY A 22 4.62 -5.06 -18.14
C GLY A 22 5.58 -4.89 -16.96
N ARG A 23 5.09 -4.84 -15.71
CA ARG A 23 5.95 -4.67 -14.52
C ARG A 23 6.67 -5.98 -14.19
N SER A 24 7.93 -5.89 -13.80
CA SER A 24 8.68 -7.05 -13.30
C SER A 24 8.03 -7.59 -12.02
N LYS A 25 8.02 -8.91 -11.87
CA LYS A 25 7.55 -9.53 -10.63
C LYS A 25 8.47 -9.10 -9.48
N THR A 26 7.87 -8.79 -8.32
CA THR A 26 8.62 -8.57 -7.09
C THR A 26 9.56 -9.74 -6.82
N PRO A 27 10.87 -9.51 -6.61
CA PRO A 27 11.86 -10.56 -6.33
C PRO A 27 11.44 -11.42 -5.13
N GLY A 28 11.69 -12.73 -5.20
CA GLY A 28 11.34 -13.68 -4.12
C GLY A 28 12.04 -13.33 -2.80
N GLU A 29 13.34 -13.05 -2.87
CA GLU A 29 14.17 -12.62 -1.73
C GLU A 29 13.60 -11.39 -1.01
N PHE A 30 12.96 -10.46 -1.74
CA PHE A 30 12.30 -9.32 -1.13
C PHE A 30 11.00 -9.70 -0.43
N LYS A 31 10.21 -10.62 -1.00
CA LYS A 31 8.96 -11.09 -0.37
C LYS A 31 9.22 -11.79 0.96
N GLU A 32 10.31 -12.54 1.05
CA GLU A 32 10.74 -13.20 2.29
C GLU A 32 11.07 -12.20 3.40
N GLN A 33 11.39 -10.95 3.04
CA GLN A 33 11.68 -9.88 4.00
C GLN A 33 10.42 -9.21 4.58
N MET A 34 9.24 -9.39 3.96
CA MET A 34 8.00 -8.71 4.36
C MET A 34 7.60 -8.94 5.83
N PRO A 35 7.71 -10.16 6.41
CA PRO A 35 7.42 -10.36 7.83
C PRO A 35 8.31 -9.50 8.75
N TYR A 36 9.60 -9.41 8.45
CA TYR A 36 10.54 -8.61 9.25
C TYR A 36 10.29 -7.11 9.14
N ILE A 37 9.81 -6.63 7.98
CA ILE A 37 9.38 -5.24 7.82
C ILE A 37 8.18 -4.96 8.72
N ARG A 38 7.21 -5.87 8.81
CA ARG A 38 6.04 -5.73 9.70
C ARG A 38 6.45 -5.76 11.18
N ASP A 39 7.38 -6.64 11.55
CA ASP A 39 7.94 -6.69 12.92
C ASP A 39 8.66 -5.38 13.27
N LEU A 40 9.45 -4.83 12.32
CA LEU A 40 10.12 -3.55 12.49
C LEU A 40 9.11 -2.41 12.71
N LEU A 41 8.09 -2.30 11.86
CA LEU A 41 7.04 -1.29 12.00
C LEU A 41 6.32 -1.41 13.34
N THR A 42 6.02 -2.63 13.76
CA THR A 42 5.41 -2.92 15.07
C THR A 42 6.32 -2.47 16.20
N GLY A 43 7.61 -2.78 16.15
CA GLY A 43 8.60 -2.34 17.15
C GLY A 43 8.79 -0.82 17.20
N LEU A 44 8.58 -0.12 16.09
CA LEU A 44 8.60 1.34 16.00
C LEU A 44 7.26 2.00 16.40
N GLY A 45 6.23 1.22 16.72
CA GLY A 45 4.88 1.72 17.00
C GLY A 45 4.16 2.28 15.77
N VAL A 46 4.64 1.97 14.57
CA VAL A 46 4.05 2.42 13.30
C VAL A 46 2.97 1.43 12.87
N GLN A 47 1.74 1.91 12.81
CA GLN A 47 0.62 1.13 12.30
C GLN A 47 0.79 0.85 10.80
N TYR A 48 0.45 -0.36 10.38
CA TYR A 48 0.34 -0.72 8.97
C TYR A 48 -1.03 -1.35 8.66
N TYR A 49 -1.45 -1.27 7.40
CA TYR A 49 -2.74 -1.78 6.96
C TYR A 49 -2.64 -2.37 5.55
N GLU A 50 -3.37 -3.47 5.33
CA GLU A 50 -3.52 -4.13 4.04
C GLU A 50 -4.96 -4.65 3.96
N LEU A 51 -5.58 -4.52 2.78
CA LEU A 51 -6.96 -4.94 2.57
C LEU A 51 -7.09 -5.66 1.23
N PRO A 52 -7.59 -6.91 1.19
CA PRO A 52 -7.77 -7.64 -0.06
C PRO A 52 -8.57 -6.83 -1.08
N ASN A 53 -8.18 -6.95 -2.36
CA ASN A 53 -8.75 -6.26 -3.51
C ASN A 53 -8.43 -4.76 -3.64
N TYR A 54 -7.82 -4.13 -2.64
CA TYR A 54 -7.40 -2.72 -2.68
C TYR A 54 -5.88 -2.61 -2.81
N GLU A 55 -5.44 -1.58 -3.53
CA GLU A 55 -4.02 -1.21 -3.63
C GLU A 55 -3.63 -0.25 -2.49
N ALA A 56 -2.33 -0.15 -2.21
CA ALA A 56 -1.83 0.69 -1.12
C ALA A 56 -2.17 2.18 -1.31
N ASP A 57 -2.23 2.64 -2.57
CA ASP A 57 -2.63 4.00 -2.95
C ASP A 57 -4.11 4.27 -2.65
N ASP A 58 -5.01 3.32 -2.91
CA ASP A 58 -6.44 3.42 -2.56
C ASP A 58 -6.63 3.63 -1.07
N ILE A 59 -5.87 2.89 -0.26
CA ILE A 59 -5.90 2.98 1.22
C ILE A 59 -5.40 4.34 1.69
N ILE A 60 -4.19 4.74 1.27
CA ILE A 60 -3.58 6.00 1.72
C ILE A 60 -4.39 7.20 1.24
N GLY A 61 -4.83 7.21 -0.02
CA GLY A 61 -5.66 8.28 -0.57
C GLY A 61 -7.00 8.41 0.16
N THR A 62 -7.66 7.29 0.46
CA THR A 62 -8.92 7.30 1.22
C THR A 62 -8.73 7.86 2.63
N LEU A 63 -7.67 7.46 3.33
CA LEU A 63 -7.39 7.94 4.69
C LEU A 63 -6.99 9.42 4.71
N ALA A 64 -6.19 9.84 3.74
CA ALA A 64 -5.77 11.24 3.61
C ALA A 64 -6.96 12.17 3.33
N GLU A 65 -7.97 11.70 2.59
CA GLU A 65 -9.15 12.52 2.31
C GLU A 65 -10.18 12.50 3.45
N LYS A 66 -10.31 11.38 4.18
CA LYS A 66 -11.31 11.23 5.26
C LYS A 66 -10.92 11.88 6.58
N VAL A 67 -9.67 12.27 6.74
CA VAL A 67 -9.19 12.91 7.97
C VAL A 67 -9.76 14.32 8.10
N ASP A 68 -9.99 14.76 9.33
CA ASP A 68 -10.36 16.15 9.59
C ASP A 68 -9.13 17.05 9.36
N LYS A 69 -9.19 17.87 8.31
CA LYS A 69 -8.12 18.77 7.88
C LYS A 69 -7.89 19.94 8.86
N ASP A 70 -8.84 20.21 9.75
CA ASP A 70 -8.68 21.20 10.82
C ASP A 70 -7.93 20.64 12.04
N GLN A 71 -7.88 19.30 12.16
CA GLN A 71 -7.23 18.60 13.28
C GLN A 71 -5.88 17.98 12.92
N PHE A 72 -5.67 17.65 11.64
CA PHE A 72 -4.50 16.90 11.20
C PHE A 72 -3.86 17.51 9.95
N ASP A 73 -2.55 17.72 10.02
CA ASP A 73 -1.72 17.91 8.84
C ASP A 73 -1.33 16.54 8.27
N VAL A 74 -1.64 16.31 7.00
CA VAL A 74 -1.42 15.02 6.35
C VAL A 74 -0.39 15.12 5.25
N VAL A 75 0.62 14.26 5.33
CA VAL A 75 1.67 14.12 4.33
C VAL A 75 1.66 12.69 3.81
N VAL A 76 1.45 12.55 2.50
CA VAL A 76 1.58 11.27 1.79
C VAL A 76 3.02 11.17 1.25
N LEU A 77 3.73 10.14 1.68
CA LEU A 77 5.07 9.83 1.18
C LEU A 77 5.00 8.60 0.28
N SER A 78 5.22 8.80 -1.03
CA SER A 78 5.25 7.73 -2.00
C SER A 78 6.26 8.00 -3.10
N GLY A 79 6.83 6.94 -3.64
CA GLY A 79 7.62 6.98 -4.87
C GLY A 79 6.76 6.79 -6.13
N ASP A 80 5.47 6.46 -5.97
CA ASP A 80 4.54 6.35 -7.09
C ASP A 80 4.16 7.76 -7.57
N ARG A 81 4.17 7.93 -8.90
CA ARG A 81 3.80 9.19 -9.56
C ARG A 81 2.35 9.20 -10.04
N ASP A 82 1.65 8.07 -9.90
CA ASP A 82 0.25 7.93 -10.27
C ASP A 82 -0.71 8.34 -9.12
N LEU A 83 -0.15 8.76 -7.96
CA LEU A 83 -0.88 9.26 -6.79
C LEU A 83 -1.40 10.69 -6.95
#